data_AF-A0A382M0F0-F1
#
_entry.id   AF-A0A382M0F0-F1
#
_cell.length_a   1.000
_cell.length_b   1.000
_cell.length_c   1.000
_cell.angle_alpha   90.00
_cell.angle_beta   90.00
_cell.angle_gamma   90.00
#
_symmetry.space_group_name_H-M   'P 1'
#
loop_
_entity.id
_entity.type
_entity.pdbx_description
1 polymer ?
#
loop_
_entity_poly.entity_id
_entity_poly.type
_entity_poly.pdbx_seq_one_letter_code
_entity_poly.pdbx_strand_id
1 'polypeptide(L)'
;MKEINHLKSKLADGRITRRDFIRSAIALGIATPTAMSLSSAVLAATPKKGGVLRQALTGASSSDSLDPATYLDSYMINVGIGQLRNNLTEIDENNQLIPELAESWDTADGQTW
;
A
#
# COMPACT_ATOMS: atom_id res chain seq x y z
N MET A 1 -11.19 24.78 10.54
CA MET A 1 -10.82 23.67 9.63
C MET A 1 -9.64 22.82 10.11
N LYS A 2 -8.61 23.38 10.78
CA LYS A 2 -7.49 22.57 11.32
C LYS A 2 -7.94 21.50 12.33
N GLU A 3 -8.86 21.85 13.23
CA GLU A 3 -9.34 20.94 14.29
C GLU A 3 -10.10 19.71 13.76
N ILE A 4 -10.96 19.91 12.76
CA ILE A 4 -11.69 18.79 12.15
C ILE A 4 -10.76 17.85 11.39
N ASN A 5 -9.70 18.36 10.75
CA ASN A 5 -8.70 17.53 10.08
C ASN A 5 -7.88 16.71 11.08
N HIS A 6 -7.56 17.28 12.25
CA HIS A 6 -6.92 16.55 13.35
C HIS A 6 -7.80 15.41 13.86
N LEU A 7 -9.10 15.65 14.05
CA LEU A 7 -10.07 14.62 14.43
C LEU A 7 -10.20 13.52 13.37
N LYS A 8 -10.15 13.88 12.07
CA LYS A 8 -10.16 12.91 10.96
C LYS A 8 -8.93 12.00 11.01
N SER A 9 -7.74 12.55 11.21
CA SER A 9 -6.51 11.75 11.35
C SER A 9 -6.57 10.84 12.57
N LYS A 10 -6.99 11.34 13.74
CA LYS A 10 -7.17 10.48 14.94
C LYS A 10 -8.18 9.35 14.72
N LEU A 11 -9.24 9.59 13.96
CA LEU A 11 -10.23 8.56 13.62
C LEU A 11 -9.65 7.54 12.61
N ALA A 12 -8.92 7.99 11.60
CA ALA A 12 -8.25 7.12 10.62
C ALA A 12 -7.20 6.22 11.29
N ASP A 13 -6.44 6.76 12.25
CA ASP A 13 -5.42 6.04 13.01
C ASP A 13 -6.02 5.11 14.10
N GLY A 14 -7.35 5.08 14.28
CA GLY A 14 -8.02 4.31 15.30
C GLY A 14 -7.80 4.80 16.75
N ARG A 15 -7.26 6.00 16.95
CA ARG A 15 -6.97 6.59 18.28
C ARG A 15 -8.22 7.10 19.00
N ILE A 16 -9.31 7.33 18.28
CA ILE A 16 -10.62 7.70 18.82
C ILE A 16 -11.71 6.85 18.15
N THR A 17 -12.80 6.59 18.86
CA THR A 17 -13.91 5.85 18.25
C THR A 17 -14.72 6.75 17.31
N ARG A 18 -15.50 6.14 16.41
CA ARG A 18 -16.48 6.87 15.58
C ARG A 18 -17.40 7.76 16.42
N ARG A 19 -17.77 7.29 17.62
CA ARG A 19 -18.64 8.02 18.56
C ARG A 19 -17.94 9.25 19.13
N ASP A 20 -16.67 9.12 19.49
CA ASP A 20 -15.87 10.23 20.00
C ASP A 20 -15.68 11.30 18.92
N PHE A 21 -15.40 10.89 17.68
CA PHE A 21 -15.33 11.80 16.53
C PHE A 21 -16.64 12.58 16.34
N ILE A 22 -17.80 11.90 16.34
CA ILE A 22 -19.11 12.55 16.15
C ILE A 22 -19.39 13.54 17.30
N ARG A 23 -19.10 13.16 18.55
CA ARG A 23 -19.25 14.05 19.72
C ARG A 23 -18.39 15.30 19.59
N SER A 24 -17.12 15.15 19.24
CA SER A 24 -16.21 16.28 19.03
C SER A 24 -16.61 17.14 17.84
N ALA A 25 -17.07 16.54 16.74
CA ALA A 25 -17.56 17.27 15.57
C ALA A 25 -18.81 18.11 15.89
N ILE A 26 -19.76 17.56 16.67
CA ILE A 26 -20.94 18.30 17.14
C ILE A 26 -20.53 19.45 18.07
N ALA A 27 -19.57 19.22 18.98
CA ALA A 27 -19.04 20.28 19.85
C ALA A 27 -18.37 21.42 19.08
N LEU A 28 -17.83 21.12 17.89
CA LEU A 28 -17.29 22.10 16.95
C LEU A 28 -18.37 22.77 16.06
N GLY A 29 -19.65 22.49 16.30
CA GLY A 29 -20.78 23.07 15.57
C GLY A 29 -21.12 22.38 14.24
N ILE A 30 -20.57 21.18 13.98
CA ILE A 30 -20.92 20.41 12.78
C ILE A 30 -22.25 19.69 13.00
N ALA A 31 -23.17 19.86 12.06
CA ALA A 31 -24.47 19.18 12.09
C ALA A 31 -24.30 17.65 12.10
N THR A 32 -25.14 16.95 12.86
CA THR A 32 -25.06 15.49 13.05
C THR A 32 -25.01 14.70 11.73
N PRO A 33 -25.84 14.98 10.71
CA PRO A 33 -25.77 14.25 9.44
C PRO A 33 -24.40 14.43 8.75
N THR A 34 -23.85 15.63 8.80
CA THR A 34 -22.53 15.95 8.25
C THR A 34 -21.42 15.25 9.04
N ALA A 35 -21.47 15.28 10.37
CA ALA A 35 -20.51 14.58 11.23
C ALA A 35 -20.53 13.05 10.99
N MET A 36 -21.71 12.46 10.81
CA MET A 36 -21.87 11.05 10.46
C MET A 36 -21.25 10.74 9.09
N SER A 37 -21.56 11.54 8.06
CA SER A 37 -21.00 11.38 6.71
C SER A 37 -19.47 11.48 6.72
N LEU A 38 -18.91 12.49 7.40
CA LEU A 38 -17.47 12.66 7.56
C LEU A 38 -16.82 11.46 8.26
N SER A 39 -17.44 10.96 9.34
CA SER A 39 -16.92 9.79 10.06
C SER A 39 -16.90 8.53 9.18
N SER A 40 -17.93 8.33 8.37
CA SER A 40 -18.03 7.18 7.45
C SER A 40 -17.00 7.29 6.32
N ALA A 41 -16.78 8.48 5.78
CA ALA A 41 -15.79 8.72 4.73
C ALA A 41 -14.36 8.41 5.22
N VAL A 42 -14.02 8.83 6.45
CA VAL A 42 -12.72 8.53 7.06
C VAL A 42 -12.55 7.02 7.26
N LEU A 43 -13.57 6.34 7.78
CA LEU A 43 -13.51 4.90 8.05
C LEU A 43 -13.51 4.05 6.77
N ALA A 44 -14.10 4.53 5.68
CA ALA A 44 -14.04 3.87 4.38
C ALA A 44 -12.62 3.82 3.81
N ALA A 45 -11.81 4.84 4.10
CA ALA A 45 -10.40 4.91 3.72
C ALA A 45 -9.47 4.19 4.71
N THR A 46 -9.98 3.65 5.82
CA THR A 46 -9.14 3.00 6.83
C THR A 46 -8.76 1.60 6.37
N PRO A 47 -7.46 1.25 6.28
CA PRO A 47 -7.03 -0.09 5.94
C PRO A 47 -7.62 -1.11 6.91
N LYS A 48 -8.25 -2.15 6.36
CA LYS A 48 -8.71 -3.29 7.17
C LYS A 48 -7.52 -4.22 7.37
N LYS A 49 -7.15 -4.48 8.63
CA LYS A 49 -6.10 -5.44 8.95
C LYS A 49 -6.55 -6.85 8.53
N GLY A 50 -5.72 -7.53 7.75
CA GLY A 50 -6.00 -8.87 7.23
C GLY A 50 -6.87 -8.87 5.98
N GLY A 51 -7.22 -10.07 5.52
CA GLY A 51 -7.87 -10.31 4.23
C GLY A 51 -7.11 -11.35 3.42
N VAL A 52 -7.69 -11.78 2.31
CA VAL A 52 -7.04 -12.71 1.38
C VAL A 52 -6.87 -11.99 0.05
N LEU A 53 -5.63 -11.69 -0.31
CA LEU A 53 -5.29 -11.32 -1.69
C LEU A 53 -5.40 -12.59 -2.54
N ARG A 54 -6.26 -12.58 -3.57
CA ARG A 54 -6.38 -13.66 -4.54
C ARG A 54 -5.95 -13.16 -5.90
N GLN A 55 -4.92 -13.78 -6.45
CA GLN A 55 -4.38 -13.48 -7.77
C GLN A 55 -4.50 -14.73 -8.64
N ALA A 56 -4.92 -14.57 -9.90
CA ALA A 56 -4.90 -15.63 -10.90
C ALA A 56 -3.83 -15.28 -11.94
N LEU A 57 -2.91 -16.21 -12.17
CA LEU A 57 -1.79 -16.05 -13.09
C LEU A 57 -1.70 -17.26 -14.01
N THR A 58 -1.30 -17.03 -15.26
CA THR A 58 -0.98 -18.09 -16.21
C THR A 58 0.51 -18.46 -16.12
N GLY A 59 0.88 -19.58 -16.74
CA GLY A 59 2.29 -19.93 -16.93
C GLY A 59 2.93 -20.74 -15.81
N ALA A 60 2.14 -21.25 -14.86
CA ALA A 60 2.63 -22.18 -13.85
C ALA A 60 2.82 -23.58 -14.45
N SER A 61 3.91 -24.25 -14.09
CA SER A 61 4.24 -25.62 -14.48
C SER A 61 4.67 -26.46 -13.28
N SER A 62 4.43 -27.77 -13.34
CA SER A 62 4.96 -28.70 -12.34
C SER A 62 6.49 -28.85 -12.37
N SER A 63 7.13 -28.39 -13.45
CA SER A 63 8.59 -28.35 -13.60
C SER A 63 9.23 -27.06 -13.08
N ASP A 64 8.45 -26.12 -12.55
CA ASP A 64 8.97 -24.86 -12.04
C ASP A 64 9.88 -25.09 -10.83
N SER A 65 10.89 -24.22 -10.72
CA SER A 65 11.88 -24.22 -9.64
C SER A 65 11.92 -22.84 -8.99
N LEU A 66 12.40 -22.75 -7.74
CA LEU A 66 12.66 -21.48 -7.06
C LEU A 66 14.02 -20.86 -7.43
N ASP A 67 14.78 -21.49 -8.32
CA ASP A 67 16.00 -20.92 -8.90
C ASP A 67 15.64 -19.77 -9.87
N PRO A 68 15.94 -18.51 -9.54
CA PRO A 68 15.59 -17.36 -10.39
C PRO A 68 16.21 -17.41 -11.79
N ALA A 69 17.31 -18.14 -11.98
CA ALA A 69 17.92 -18.32 -13.30
C ALA A 69 17.04 -19.17 -14.25
N THR A 70 16.00 -19.82 -13.74
CA THR A 70 15.14 -20.74 -14.48
C THR A 70 13.70 -20.24 -14.66
N TYR A 71 13.38 -19.02 -14.22
CA TYR A 71 12.02 -18.49 -14.38
C TYR A 71 11.72 -18.19 -15.84
N LEU A 72 10.62 -18.76 -16.35
CA LEU A 72 10.25 -18.66 -17.77
C LEU A 72 8.95 -17.88 -18.02
N ASP A 73 8.04 -17.84 -17.05
CA ASP A 73 6.71 -17.26 -17.24
C ASP A 73 6.29 -16.39 -16.04
N SER A 74 5.24 -15.62 -16.26
CA SER A 74 4.64 -14.62 -15.38
C SER A 74 4.37 -15.15 -13.98
N TYR A 75 3.96 -16.42 -13.85
CA TYR A 75 3.76 -17.05 -12.54
C TYR A 75 5.05 -17.06 -11.72
N MET A 76 6.13 -17.63 -12.25
CA MET A 76 7.40 -17.73 -11.52
C MET A 76 8.10 -16.39 -11.36
N ILE A 77 7.96 -15.48 -12.32
CA ILE A 77 8.42 -14.09 -12.16
C ILE A 77 7.71 -13.44 -10.96
N ASN A 78 6.38 -13.57 -10.85
CA ASN A 78 5.62 -12.99 -9.74
C ASN A 78 5.94 -13.63 -8.37
N VAL A 79 6.15 -14.94 -8.31
CA VAL A 79 6.53 -15.64 -7.08
C VAL A 79 7.95 -15.25 -6.64
N GLY A 80 8.87 -15.13 -7.61
CA GLY A 80 10.28 -14.92 -7.32
C GLY A 80 10.67 -13.46 -7.10
N ILE A 81 10.11 -12.55 -7.88
CA ILE A 81 10.46 -11.12 -7.91
C ILE A 81 9.38 -10.34 -7.14
N GLY A 82 9.69 -9.91 -5.92
CA GLY A 82 8.80 -9.10 -5.07
C GLY A 82 7.93 -9.88 -4.05
N GLN A 83 7.81 -11.20 -4.17
CA GLN A 83 7.14 -12.03 -3.15
C GLN A 83 8.13 -12.78 -2.26
N LEU A 84 9.05 -13.55 -2.85
CA LEU A 84 10.02 -14.36 -2.11
C LEU A 84 11.43 -13.78 -2.10
N ARG A 85 11.76 -12.90 -3.04
CA ARG A 85 13.08 -12.29 -3.17
C ARG A 85 12.96 -10.82 -3.51
N ASN A 86 13.99 -10.08 -3.11
CA ASN A 86 14.15 -8.67 -3.40
C ASN A 86 14.99 -8.48 -4.66
N ASN A 87 14.80 -7.35 -5.32
CA ASN A 87 15.60 -6.89 -6.45
C ASN A 87 16.59 -5.80 -5.99
N LEU A 88 17.49 -5.40 -6.89
CA LEU A 88 18.30 -4.21 -6.65
C LEU A 88 17.44 -2.94 -6.68
N THR A 89 16.45 -2.93 -7.58
CA THR A 89 15.55 -1.80 -7.86
C THR A 89 14.15 -2.32 -8.21
N GLU A 90 13.13 -1.49 -8.00
CA GLU A 90 11.73 -1.77 -8.33
C GLU A 90 11.14 -0.67 -9.24
N ILE A 91 10.04 -0.96 -9.93
CA ILE A 91 9.24 0.04 -10.66
C ILE A 91 8.02 0.40 -9.82
N ASP A 92 7.88 1.68 -9.49
CA ASP A 92 6.75 2.20 -8.70
C ASP A 92 5.45 2.34 -9.52
N GLU A 93 4.36 2.78 -8.87
CA GLU A 93 3.06 3.00 -9.52
C GLU A 93 3.07 4.12 -10.57
N ASN A 94 4.11 4.96 -10.59
CA ASN A 94 4.34 6.03 -11.55
C ASN A 94 5.29 5.60 -12.68
N ASN A 95 5.59 4.30 -12.74
CA ASN A 95 6.50 3.69 -13.69
C ASN A 95 7.92 4.28 -13.61
N GLN A 96 8.35 4.67 -12.42
CA GLN A 96 9.69 5.16 -12.11
C GLN A 96 10.53 4.07 -11.46
N LEU A 97 11.81 4.02 -11.81
CA LEU A 97 12.77 3.13 -11.15
C LEU A 97 13.10 3.69 -9.76
N ILE A 98 12.83 2.91 -8.72
CA ILE A 98 13.04 3.28 -7.32
C ILE A 98 14.00 2.31 -6.62
N PRO A 99 14.71 2.78 -5.57
CA PRO A 99 15.55 1.93 -4.73
C PRO A 99 14.80 0.78 -4.06
N GLU A 100 15.45 -0.38 -4.01
CA GLU A 100 15.04 -1.51 -3.15
C GLU A 100 16.22 -1.98 -2.29
N LEU A 101 17.00 -2.99 -2.73
CA LEU A 101 18.24 -3.35 -2.05
C LEU A 101 19.39 -2.39 -2.37
N ALA A 102 19.46 -1.89 -3.60
CA ALA A 102 20.41 -0.84 -3.96
C ALA A 102 19.80 0.50 -3.56
N GLU A 103 20.41 1.16 -2.59
CA GLU A 103 19.95 2.47 -2.09
C GLU A 103 20.20 3.60 -3.10
N SER A 104 21.18 3.43 -3.99
CA SER A 104 21.54 4.36 -5.07
C SER A 104 22.31 3.65 -6.16
N TRP A 105 22.27 4.20 -7.38
CA TRP A 105 23.10 3.79 -8.51
C TRP A 105 23.50 5.02 -9.31
N ASP A 106 24.69 5.00 -9.88
CA ASP A 106 25.17 6.04 -10.79
C ASP A 106 26.15 5.40 -11.77
N THR A 107 26.35 6.02 -12.92
CA THR A 107 27.31 5.56 -13.92
C THR A 107 27.83 6.73 -14.73
N ALA A 108 29.14 6.77 -14.95
CA ALA A 108 29.77 7.79 -15.78
C ALA A 108 29.71 7.44 -17.27
N ASP A 109 29.66 6.15 -17.60
CA ASP A 109 29.84 5.62 -18.96
C ASP A 109 28.68 4.74 -19.45
N GLY A 110 27.70 4.44 -18.60
CA GLY A 110 26.59 3.55 -18.91
C GLY A 110 26.96 2.07 -19.01
N GLN A 111 28.23 1.72 -18.74
CA GLN A 111 28.77 0.36 -18.90
C GLN A 111 29.14 -0.24 -17.54
N THR A 112 29.70 0.57 -16.65
CA THR A 112 30.05 0.17 -15.30
C THR A 112 29.04 0.77 -14.33
N TRP A 113 28.45 -0.09 -13.50
CA TRP A 113 27.38 0.23 -12.55
C TRP A 113 27.76 -0.24 -11.15
#